data_AF-A0A355ULZ8-F1
#
_entry.id   AF-A0A355ULZ8-F1
#
_cell.length_a   1.000
_cell.length_b   1.000
_cell.length_c   1.000
_cell.angle_alpha   90.00
_cell.angle_beta   90.00
_cell.angle_gamma   90.00
#
_symmetry.space_group_name_H-M   'P 1'
#
loop_
_entity.id
_entity.type
_entity.pdbx_description
1 polymer ?
#
loop_
_entity_poly.entity_id
_entity_poly.type
_entity_poly.pdbx_seq_one_letter_code
_entity_poly.pdbx_strand_id
1 'polypeptide(L)'
;MSDSLQRLTGDSLRNFLSKMTSNRFRGVLTGLGITSIIQSSSATTVMVVSFVNAGALTLAGAVTVIMGANIGTTVTAWIVSLLGFKFDISEFVLPIIAIATPFLFIKSKENIGEFFIGFALLFLG
;
A
#
# COMPACT_ATOMS: atom_id res chain seq x y z
N MET A 1 -2.97 16.10 17.90
CA MET A 1 -2.10 15.68 16.77
C MET A 1 -2.86 14.79 15.79
N SER A 2 -3.76 13.92 16.26
CA SER A 2 -4.73 13.17 15.45
C SER A 2 -5.70 14.08 14.66
N ASP A 3 -6.24 15.14 15.27
CA ASP A 3 -7.18 16.06 14.60
C ASP A 3 -6.55 16.91 13.49
N SER A 4 -5.27 17.25 13.60
CA SER A 4 -4.55 18.04 12.59
C SER A 4 -4.11 17.17 11.41
N LEU A 5 -3.72 15.91 11.62
CA LEU A 5 -3.52 14.95 10.53
C LEU A 5 -4.84 14.53 9.88
N GLN A 6 -5.91 14.35 10.66
CA GLN A 6 -7.27 14.13 10.14
C GLN A 6 -7.78 15.32 9.32
N ARG A 7 -7.41 16.55 9.62
CA ARG A 7 -7.81 17.71 8.79
C ARG A 7 -6.94 17.89 7.54
N LEU A 8 -5.67 17.47 7.58
CA LEU A 8 -4.75 17.59 6.45
C LEU A 8 -4.89 16.45 5.41
N THR A 9 -5.45 15.30 5.80
CA THR A 9 -5.67 14.15 4.90
C THR A 9 -7.10 13.60 4.91
N GLY A 10 -7.87 13.83 5.98
CA GLY A 10 -8.97 12.95 6.39
C GLY A 10 -10.22 13.03 5.54
N ASP A 11 -10.83 14.18 5.27
CA ASP A 11 -12.16 14.15 4.61
C ASP A 11 -12.08 13.71 3.14
N SER A 12 -11.08 14.18 2.39
CA SER A 12 -10.93 13.80 0.98
C SER A 12 -10.49 12.34 0.82
N LEU A 13 -9.48 11.89 1.60
CA LEU A 13 -9.01 10.51 1.55
C LEU A 13 -10.05 9.54 2.08
N ARG A 14 -10.75 9.88 3.17
CA ARG A 14 -11.85 9.07 3.72
C ARG A 14 -13.02 8.99 2.74
N ASN A 15 -13.40 10.09 2.09
CA ASN A 15 -14.45 10.06 1.08
C ASN A 15 -14.02 9.27 -0.17
N PHE A 16 -12.76 9.34 -0.56
CA PHE A 16 -12.21 8.55 -1.67
C PHE A 16 -12.20 7.05 -1.34
N LEU A 17 -11.63 6.67 -0.20
CA LEU A 17 -11.59 5.29 0.29
C LEU A 17 -13.00 4.74 0.57
N SER A 18 -13.90 5.54 1.13
CA SER A 18 -15.30 5.16 1.36
C SER A 18 -16.06 4.98 0.05
N LYS A 19 -15.83 5.81 -0.98
CA LYS A 19 -16.41 5.59 -2.31
C LYS A 19 -15.87 4.32 -2.96
N MET A 20 -14.56 4.07 -2.85
CA MET A 20 -13.91 2.87 -3.37
C MET A 20 -14.31 1.59 -2.63
N THR A 21 -14.68 1.69 -1.34
CA THR A 21 -15.12 0.53 -0.52
C THR A 21 -16.61 0.53 -0.21
N SER A 22 -17.40 1.36 -0.90
CA SER A 22 -18.84 1.57 -0.65
C SER A 22 -19.69 0.31 -0.80
N ASN A 23 -19.25 -0.66 -1.60
CA ASN A 23 -19.91 -1.95 -1.77
C ASN A 23 -18.85 -3.05 -1.86
N ARG A 24 -19.21 -4.28 -1.48
CA ARG A 24 -18.33 -5.46 -1.44
C ARG A 24 -17.58 -5.67 -2.76
N PHE A 25 -18.26 -5.52 -3.90
CA PHE A 25 -17.62 -5.63 -5.23
C PHE A 25 -16.55 -4.56 -5.46
N ARG A 26 -16.83 -3.31 -5.07
CA ARG A 26 -15.85 -2.21 -5.22
C ARG A 26 -14.69 -2.37 -4.25
N GLY A 27 -14.94 -2.85 -3.03
CA GLY A 27 -13.91 -3.20 -2.07
C GLY A 27 -12.96 -4.29 -2.60
N VAL A 28 -13.51 -5.34 -3.22
CA VAL A 28 -12.73 -6.40 -3.87
C VAL A 28 -11.91 -5.86 -5.05
N LEU A 29 -12.49 -5.05 -5.93
CA LEU A 29 -11.74 -4.43 -7.04
C LEU A 29 -10.65 -3.48 -6.55
N THR A 30 -10.92 -2.76 -5.47
CA THR A 30 -9.95 -1.88 -4.83
C THR A 30 -8.79 -2.68 -4.27
N GLY A 31 -9.07 -3.78 -3.57
CA GLY A 31 -8.04 -4.70 -3.08
C GLY A 31 -7.22 -5.31 -4.21
N LEU A 32 -7.89 -5.73 -5.29
CA LEU A 32 -7.23 -6.28 -6.48
C LEU A 32 -6.28 -5.25 -7.10
N GLY A 33 -6.74 -4.01 -7.32
CA GLY A 33 -5.90 -2.94 -7.87
C GLY A 33 -4.74 -2.58 -6.95
N ILE A 34 -4.98 -2.46 -5.64
CA ILE A 34 -3.96 -2.20 -4.64
C ILE A 34 -2.88 -3.28 -4.68
N THR A 35 -3.24 -4.55 -4.67
CA THR A 35 -2.27 -5.64 -4.70
C THR A 35 -1.55 -5.75 -6.03
N SER A 36 -2.21 -5.48 -7.16
CA SER A 36 -1.51 -5.43 -8.45
C SER A 36 -0.43 -4.34 -8.48
N ILE A 37 -0.63 -3.24 -7.76
CA ILE A 37 0.34 -2.13 -7.65
C ILE A 37 1.38 -2.39 -6.58
N ILE A 38 1.01 -2.94 -5.42
CA ILE A 38 1.94 -3.10 -4.29
C ILE A 38 2.74 -4.40 -4.43
N GLN A 39 2.16 -5.43 -5.03
CA GLN A 39 2.71 -6.79 -5.23
C GLN A 39 3.16 -7.54 -3.97
N SER A 40 3.28 -6.88 -2.82
CA SER A 40 3.53 -7.48 -1.52
C SER A 40 2.24 -7.58 -0.70
N SER A 41 1.85 -8.81 -0.38
CA SER A 41 0.69 -9.12 0.48
C SER A 41 0.88 -8.60 1.91
N SER A 42 2.10 -8.66 2.41
CA SER A 42 2.48 -8.18 3.75
C SER A 42 2.35 -6.66 3.83
N ALA A 43 2.91 -5.94 2.87
CA ALA A 43 2.79 -4.49 2.78
C ALA A 43 1.33 -4.05 2.63
N THR A 44 0.55 -4.76 1.79
CA THR A 44 -0.88 -4.48 1.60
C THR A 44 -1.66 -4.60 2.91
N THR A 45 -1.39 -5.64 3.70
CA THR A 45 -2.06 -5.87 4.99
C THR A 45 -1.71 -4.78 6.01
N VAL A 46 -0.42 -4.45 6.16
CA VAL A 46 0.05 -3.40 7.08
C VAL A 46 -0.57 -2.04 6.73
N MET A 47 -0.67 -1.73 5.43
CA MET A 47 -1.30 -0.50 4.96
C MET A 47 -2.79 -0.46 5.29
N VAL A 48 -3.54 -1.53 5.01
CA VAL A 48 -4.99 -1.59 5.31
C VAL A 48 -5.23 -1.46 6.81
N VAL A 49 -4.43 -2.12 7.64
CA VAL A 49 -4.49 -1.99 9.11
C VAL A 49 -4.21 -0.55 9.55
N SER A 50 -3.23 0.11 8.93
CA SER A 50 -2.89 1.51 9.20
C SER A 50 -4.04 2.46 8.84
N PHE A 51 -4.76 2.21 7.73
CA PHE A 51 -5.94 2.99 7.35
C PHE A 51 -7.13 2.79 8.29
N VAL A 52 -7.29 1.58 8.83
CA VAL A 52 -8.30 1.32 9.88
C VAL A 52 -7.95 2.07 11.16
N ASN A 53 -6.68 1.99 11.60
CA ASN A 53 -6.22 2.66 12.81
C ASN A 53 -6.33 4.20 12.70
N ALA A 54 -6.11 4.76 11.50
CA ALA A 54 -6.30 6.18 11.22
C ALA A 54 -7.78 6.61 11.11
N GLY A 55 -8.74 5.66 11.17
CA GLY A 55 -10.17 5.91 10.99
C GLY A 55 -10.58 6.23 9.54
N ALA A 56 -9.67 6.08 8.58
CA ALA A 56 -9.90 6.34 7.16
C ALA A 56 -10.71 5.21 6.49
N LEU A 57 -10.61 3.99 7.01
CA LEU A 57 -11.34 2.82 6.53
C LEU A 57 -12.08 2.11 7.68
N THR A 58 -13.28 1.61 7.42
CA THR A 58 -14.00 0.79 8.41
C THR A 58 -13.44 -0.64 8.42
N LEU A 59 -13.58 -1.35 9.54
CA LEU A 59 -13.17 -2.76 9.63
C LEU A 59 -13.86 -3.63 8.57
N ALA A 60 -15.15 -3.40 8.32
CA ALA A 60 -15.89 -4.11 7.27
C ALA A 60 -15.33 -3.82 5.87
N GLY A 61 -14.97 -2.56 5.59
CA GLY A 61 -14.30 -2.18 4.34
C GLY A 61 -12.93 -2.85 4.20
N ALA A 62 -12.14 -2.87 5.28
CA ALA A 62 -10.83 -3.53 5.31
C ALA A 62 -10.91 -5.01 4.94
N VAL A 63 -11.89 -5.75 5.47
CA VAL A 63 -12.10 -7.17 5.12
C VAL A 63 -12.36 -7.33 3.62
N THR A 64 -13.20 -6.48 3.02
CA THR A 64 -13.48 -6.57 1.58
C THR A 64 -12.26 -6.24 0.72
N VAL A 65 -11.40 -5.31 1.16
CA VAL A 65 -10.15 -4.95 0.49
C VAL A 65 -9.14 -6.09 0.60
N ILE A 66 -8.98 -6.70 1.78
CA ILE A 66 -8.07 -7.84 1.97
C ILE A 66 -8.52 -9.05 1.14
N MET A 67 -9.83 -9.32 1.06
CA MET A 67 -10.34 -10.36 0.17
C MET A 67 -10.02 -10.06 -1.31
N GLY A 68 -10.17 -8.81 -1.74
CA GLY A 68 -9.77 -8.38 -3.08
C GLY A 68 -8.27 -8.51 -3.35
N ALA A 69 -7.45 -8.15 -2.37
CA ALA A 69 -6.00 -8.27 -2.42
C ALA A 69 -5.56 -9.72 -2.65
N ASN A 70 -6.14 -10.67 -1.92
CA ASN A 70 -5.85 -12.10 -2.07
C ASN A 70 -6.30 -12.67 -3.42
N ILE A 71 -7.39 -12.16 -3.99
CA ILE A 71 -7.81 -12.51 -5.36
C ILE A 71 -6.80 -11.93 -6.37
N GLY A 72 -6.34 -10.70 -6.13
CA GLY A 72 -5.38 -10.00 -6.98
C GLY A 72 -4.07 -10.76 -7.14
N THR A 73 -3.46 -11.26 -6.07
CA THR A 73 -2.23 -12.08 -6.17
C THR A 73 -2.41 -13.30 -7.06
N THR A 74 -3.58 -13.94 -7.02
CA THR A 74 -3.90 -15.07 -7.88
C THR A 74 -4.03 -14.63 -9.35
N VAL A 75 -4.73 -13.53 -9.60
CA VAL A 75 -4.87 -12.96 -10.96
C VAL A 75 -3.51 -12.58 -11.53
N THR A 76 -2.63 -11.95 -10.74
CA THR A 76 -1.27 -11.63 -11.17
C THR A 76 -0.48 -12.89 -11.52
N ALA A 77 -0.59 -13.97 -10.73
CA ALA A 77 0.07 -15.24 -11.05
C ALA A 77 -0.43 -15.85 -12.37
N TRP A 78 -1.74 -15.78 -12.64
CA TRP A 78 -2.31 -16.21 -13.92
C TRP A 78 -1.83 -15.34 -15.10
N ILE A 79 -1.75 -14.02 -14.92
CA ILE A 79 -1.23 -13.10 -15.93
C ILE A 79 0.23 -13.42 -16.25
N VAL A 80 1.08 -13.61 -15.25
CA VAL A 80 2.49 -13.99 -15.44
C VAL A 80 2.60 -15.35 -16.14
N SER A 81 1.77 -16.33 -15.75
CA SER A 81 1.76 -17.65 -16.36
C SER A 81 1.27 -17.67 -17.81
N LEU A 82 0.33 -16.81 -18.19
CA LEU A 82 -0.24 -16.77 -19.53
C LEU A 82 0.54 -15.87 -20.48
N LEU A 83 1.03 -14.72 -20.01
CA LEU A 83 1.72 -13.72 -20.83
C LEU A 83 3.24 -13.84 -20.78
N GLY A 84 3.80 -14.60 -19.82
CA GLY A 84 5.24 -14.74 -19.62
C GLY A 84 5.95 -13.45 -19.16
N PHE A 85 5.20 -12.38 -18.89
CA PHE A 85 5.72 -11.09 -18.45
C PHE A 85 5.64 -10.99 -16.93
N LYS A 86 6.80 -10.99 -16.27
CA LYS A 86 6.93 -10.77 -14.84
C LYS A 86 7.43 -9.34 -14.63
N PHE A 87 6.59 -8.51 -14.04
CA PHE A 87 6.98 -7.18 -13.59
C PHE A 87 7.16 -7.25 -12.08
N ASP A 88 8.40 -7.27 -11.59
CA ASP A 88 8.70 -7.32 -10.16
C ASP A 88 9.09 -5.92 -9.67
N ILE A 89 8.27 -5.35 -8.80
CA ILE A 89 8.59 -4.07 -8.14
C ILE A 89 9.84 -4.18 -7.26
N SER A 90 10.19 -5.40 -6.83
CA SER A 90 11.39 -5.70 -6.07
C SER A 90 12.69 -5.26 -6.77
N GLU A 91 12.72 -5.20 -8.10
CA GLU A 91 13.88 -4.70 -8.86
C GLU A 91 14.17 -3.22 -8.58
N PHE A 92 13.13 -2.43 -8.26
CA PHE A 92 13.25 -1.01 -7.93
C PHE A 92 13.63 -0.75 -6.47
N VAL A 93 13.57 -1.76 -5.61
CA VAL A 93 13.86 -1.61 -4.17
C VAL A 93 15.32 -1.22 -3.91
N LEU A 94 16.27 -1.87 -4.60
CA LEU A 94 17.70 -1.58 -4.45
C LEU A 94 18.06 -0.14 -4.88
N PRO A 95 17.62 0.36 -6.05
CA PRO A 95 17.76 1.77 -6.42
C PRO A 95 17.18 2.75 -5.39
N ILE A 96 15.99 2.45 -4.84
CA ILE A 96 15.34 3.31 -3.84
C ILE A 96 16.17 3.38 -2.56
N ILE A 97 16.67 2.24 -2.07
CA ILE A 97 17.55 2.20 -0.88
C ILE A 97 18.84 2.98 -1.15
N ALA A 98 19.45 2.82 -2.32
CA ALA A 98 20.66 3.53 -2.70
C ALA A 98 20.47 5.06 -2.67
N ILE A 99 19.33 5.56 -3.15
CA ILE A 99 18.99 6.99 -3.12
C ILE A 99 18.59 7.46 -1.72
N ALA A 100 17.96 6.61 -0.91
CA ALA A 100 17.50 6.95 0.43
C ALA A 100 18.64 7.03 1.46
N THR A 101 19.68 6.21 1.28
CA THR A 101 20.81 6.07 2.23
C THR A 101 21.56 7.39 2.50
N PRO A 102 21.88 8.24 1.51
CA PRO A 102 22.47 9.57 1.74
C PRO A 102 21.65 10.47 2.68
N PHE A 103 20.33 10.35 2.69
CA PHE A 103 19.47 11.19 3.53
C PHE A 103 19.55 10.85 5.02
N LEU A 104 19.99 9.63 5.38
CA LEU A 104 20.23 9.24 6.78
C LEU A 104 21.39 10.02 7.42
N PHE A 105 22.37 10.42 6.63
CA PHE A 105 23.54 11.14 7.15
C PHE A 105 23.30 12.65 7.29
N ILE A 106 22.16 13.15 6.82
CA ILE A 106 21.76 14.56 6.92
C ILE A 106 20.77 14.69 8.07
N LYS A 107 21.21 15.22 9.22
CA LYS A 107 20.39 15.42 10.44
C LYS A 107 19.02 16.07 10.21
N SER A 108 18.92 16.95 9.22
CA SER A 108 17.66 17.63 8.88
C SER A 108 16.69 16.77 8.05
N LYS A 109 17.15 15.69 7.42
CA LYS A 109 16.38 14.84 6.48
C LYS A 109 16.38 13.36 6.88
N GLU A 110 16.91 13.03 8.05
CA GLU A 110 17.00 11.67 8.60
C GLU A 110 15.64 10.94 8.56
N ASN A 111 14.57 11.58 9.03
CA ASN A 111 13.21 11.02 9.01
C ASN A 111 12.72 10.65 7.60
N ILE A 112 13.15 11.39 6.57
CA ILE A 112 12.78 11.10 5.18
C ILE A 112 13.55 9.86 4.70
N GLY A 113 14.84 9.77 5.03
CA GLY A 113 15.66 8.59 4.74
C GLY A 113 15.12 7.32 5.40
N GLU A 114 14.78 7.40 6.69
CA GLU A 114 14.17 6.29 7.44
C GLU A 114 12.82 5.87 6.84
N PHE A 115 11.98 6.84 6.46
CA PHE A 115 10.70 6.56 5.81
C PHE A 115 10.88 5.80 4.50
N PHE A 116 11.77 6.26 3.61
CA PHE A 116 11.98 5.61 2.32
C PHE A 116 12.65 4.24 2.45
N ILE A 117 13.58 4.07 3.40
CA ILE A 117 14.21 2.75 3.65
C ILE A 117 13.20 1.80 4.28
N GLY A 118 12.44 2.23 5.29
CA GLY A 118 11.38 1.42 5.89
C GLY A 118 10.31 1.03 4.88
N PHE A 119 9.92 1.97 4.01
CA PHE A 119 9.02 1.69 2.88
C PHE A 119 9.64 0.68 1.92
N ALA A 120 10.87 0.89 1.44
CA ALA A 120 11.56 -0.02 0.52
C ALA A 120 11.69 -1.45 1.08
N LEU A 121 11.98 -1.60 2.38
CA LEU A 121 12.06 -2.89 3.05
C LEU A 121 10.71 -3.63 3.08
N LEU A 122 9.57 -2.92 3.09
CA LEU A 122 8.25 -3.55 2.98
C LEU A 122 8.03 -4.25 1.62
N PHE A 123 8.74 -3.85 0.56
CA PHE A 123 8.65 -4.42 -0.79
C PHE A 123 9.78 -5.42 -1.11
N LEU A 124 10.74 -5.59 -0.19
CA LEU A 124 11.80 -6.60 -0.31
C LEU A 124 11.31 -8.01 0.10
N GLY A 125 10.09 -8.13 0.62
CA GLY A 125 9.48 -9.37 1.13
C GLY A 125 8.08 -9.67 0.60
#